data_AF-A0A2K4KKF2-F1
#
_entry.id   AF-A0A2K4KKF2-F1
#
_cell.length_a   1.000
_cell.length_b   1.000
_cell.length_c   1.000
_cell.angle_alpha   90.00
_cell.angle_beta   90.00
_cell.angle_gamma   90.00
#
_symmetry.space_group_name_H-M   'P 1'
#
loop_
_entity.id
_entity.type
_entity.pdbx_description
1 polymer ?
#
loop_
_entity_poly.entity_id
_entity_poly.type
_entity_poly.pdbx_seq_one_letter_code
_entity_poly.pdbx_strand_id
1 'polypeptide(L)'
;MRISRARQSGFTIPELLITVVILGIIAQALSSLFPLLGGLSQIEYSDRQKVTNAAIGAAMESWAASQSPLGQLPVPYTGAGLTNAPLDPNSAAVTDLALMDLIRRSRVDPSSFVDDASAMHNVRVYQRLTGLTEAVPLFRSTGPSATLTYQLGVLYTTACTRTGSVCNPNAALGIPGQSPVLTLANRQTWDVTDPDLGAVYVSTLGLQRSRLDMTAERMRKITNELVRYFNLMRISAAPTATNNFYPAATAVNLAGGNPASNMGCRDGWYSLDAANVDVLSKLALPQAEYGVTPWGGRIQYCRDYDPLGTNGANAEPHYGALRINGSVSLGQAPTGVLASDLVITF
;
A
#
# COMPACT_ATOMS: atom_id res chain seq x y z
N MET A 1 54.39 54.77 41.34
CA MET A 1 53.23 53.92 40.98
C MET A 1 52.03 54.44 41.78
N ARG A 2 51.11 55.20 41.14
CA ARG A 2 49.91 55.74 41.81
C ARG A 2 48.80 54.70 41.72
N ILE A 3 48.36 54.17 42.85
CA ILE A 3 47.19 53.31 42.93
C ILE A 3 45.96 54.22 42.92
N SER A 4 45.24 54.25 41.79
CA SER A 4 43.90 54.81 41.71
C SER A 4 42.94 53.92 42.50
N ARG A 5 42.54 54.34 43.69
CA ARG A 5 41.38 53.74 44.37
C ARG A 5 40.12 54.19 43.64
N ALA A 6 39.55 53.32 42.82
CA ALA A 6 38.19 53.49 42.33
C ALA A 6 37.24 53.48 43.54
N ARG A 7 36.57 54.61 43.82
CA ARG A 7 35.47 54.66 44.79
C ARG A 7 34.32 53.84 44.22
N GLN A 8 33.98 52.71 44.83
CA GLN A 8 32.66 52.11 44.68
C GLN A 8 31.64 53.08 45.31
N SER A 9 30.85 53.76 44.48
CA SER A 9 29.63 54.42 44.94
C SER A 9 28.60 53.33 45.23
N GLY A 10 28.22 53.15 46.50
CA GLY A 10 27.14 52.26 46.88
C GLY A 10 25.82 52.72 46.26
N PHE A 11 25.03 51.76 45.79
CA PHE A 11 23.68 51.96 45.24
C PHE A 11 22.79 52.68 46.27
N THR A 12 22.05 53.70 45.84
CA THR A 12 21.13 54.41 46.74
C THR A 12 19.81 53.64 46.87
N ILE A 13 19.16 53.67 48.04
CA ILE A 13 17.85 53.03 48.27
C ILE A 13 16.79 53.39 47.21
N PRO A 14 16.71 54.66 46.72
CA PRO A 14 15.80 55.03 45.63
C PRO A 14 16.07 54.29 44.31
N GLU A 15 17.32 54.08 43.92
CA GLU A 15 17.66 53.31 42.71
C GLU A 15 17.26 51.84 42.83
N LEU A 16 17.34 51.29 44.05
CA LEU A 16 16.90 49.91 44.32
C LEU A 16 15.38 49.78 44.27
N LEU A 17 14.64 50.77 44.77
CA LEU A 17 13.17 50.83 44.67
C LEU A 17 12.70 50.97 43.22
N ILE A 18 13.35 51.84 42.44
CA ILE A 18 13.03 52.04 41.02
C ILE A 18 13.29 50.75 40.22
N THR A 19 14.41 50.08 40.46
CA THR A 19 14.72 48.81 39.77
C THR A 19 13.76 47.69 40.13
N VAL A 20 13.31 47.58 41.38
CA VAL A 20 12.30 46.58 41.79
C VAL A 20 10.94 46.87 41.14
N VAL A 21 10.52 48.13 41.07
CA VAL A 21 9.26 48.52 40.40
C VAL A 21 9.32 48.21 38.90
N ILE A 22 10.44 48.53 38.23
CA ILE A 22 10.63 48.22 36.81
C ILE A 22 10.62 46.70 36.59
N LEU A 23 11.31 45.92 37.43
CA LEU A 23 11.30 44.46 37.34
C LEU A 23 9.90 43.88 37.58
N GLY A 24 9.12 44.44 38.51
CA GLY A 24 7.73 44.02 38.77
C GLY A 24 6.83 44.24 37.56
N ILE A 25 6.93 45.40 36.90
CA ILE A 25 6.15 45.72 35.69
C ILE A 25 6.56 44.79 34.53
N ILE A 26 7.86 44.55 34.35
CA ILE A 26 8.38 43.65 33.30
C ILE A 26 7.92 42.21 33.57
N ALA A 27 8.01 41.73 34.82
CA ALA A 27 7.58 40.39 35.19
C ALA A 27 6.08 40.20 34.97
N GLN A 28 5.26 41.20 35.30
CA GLN A 28 3.81 41.14 35.07
C GLN A 28 3.48 41.12 33.57
N ALA A 29 4.17 41.91 32.75
CA ALA A 29 4.01 41.91 31.29
C ALA A 29 4.48 40.59 30.64
N LEU A 30 5.52 39.94 31.16
CA LEU A 30 6.04 38.67 30.66
C LEU A 30 5.27 37.45 31.17
N SER A 31 4.51 37.57 32.26
CA SER A 31 3.76 36.45 32.86
C SER A 31 2.77 35.80 31.90
N SER A 32 2.15 36.57 31.00
CA SER A 32 1.22 36.09 29.98
C SER A 32 1.90 35.43 28.77
N LEU A 33 3.21 35.64 28.56
CA LEU A 33 3.98 35.04 27.48
C LEU A 33 4.41 33.60 27.78
N PHE A 34 4.61 33.25 29.06
CA PHE A 34 5.07 31.90 29.43
C PHE A 34 4.08 30.77 29.07
N PRO A 35 2.76 30.89 29.34
CA PRO A 35 1.79 29.89 28.90
C PRO A 35 1.72 29.78 27.37
N LEU A 36 1.90 30.89 26.66
CA LEU A 36 1.89 30.93 25.19
C LEU A 36 3.11 30.21 24.60
N LEU A 37 4.29 30.39 25.19
CA LEU A 37 5.50 29.65 24.80
C LEU A 37 5.35 28.14 25.05
N GLY A 38 4.70 27.75 26.17
CA GLY A 38 4.39 26.34 26.45
C GLY A 38 3.41 25.73 25.44
N GLY A 39 2.37 26.48 25.05
CA GLY A 39 1.43 26.04 24.01
C GLY A 39 2.11 25.88 22.64
N LEU A 40 2.97 26.83 22.25
CA LEU A 40 3.70 26.77 20.99
C LEU A 40 4.66 25.58 20.94
N SER A 41 5.36 25.26 22.02
CA SER A 41 6.27 24.12 22.06
C SER A 41 5.54 22.78 21.94
N GLN A 42 4.35 22.67 22.55
CA GLN A 42 3.51 21.48 22.41
C GLN A 42 2.96 21.31 20.99
N ILE A 43 2.53 22.41 20.35
CA ILE A 43 2.10 22.41 18.95
C ILE A 43 3.27 21.99 18.05
N GLU A 44 4.44 22.59 18.23
CA GLU A 44 5.64 22.26 17.43
C GLU A 44 6.03 20.78 17.60
N TYR A 45 5.98 20.27 18.84
CA TYR A 45 6.25 18.86 19.10
C TYR A 45 5.24 17.95 18.39
N SER A 46 3.94 18.25 18.49
CA SER A 46 2.88 17.50 17.82
C SER A 46 3.07 17.49 16.29
N ASP A 47 3.36 18.65 15.70
CA ASP A 47 3.60 18.79 14.27
C ASP A 47 4.85 18.02 13.83
N ARG A 48 5.92 18.06 14.63
CA ARG A 48 7.14 17.29 14.38
C ARG A 48 6.85 15.79 14.37
N GLN A 49 6.09 15.28 15.36
CA GLN A 49 5.71 13.87 15.39
C GLN A 49 4.84 13.49 14.19
N LYS A 50 3.90 14.35 13.79
CA LYS A 50 3.07 14.13 12.60
C LYS A 50 3.91 14.04 11.32
N VAL A 51 4.89 14.92 11.15
CA VAL A 51 5.80 14.91 9.99
C VAL A 51 6.67 13.64 9.98
N THR A 52 7.21 13.25 11.14
CA THR A 52 7.97 11.99 11.25
C THR A 52 7.09 10.77 10.94
N ASN A 53 5.86 10.73 11.46
CA ASN A 53 4.91 9.65 11.19
C ASN A 53 4.53 9.60 9.71
N ALA A 54 4.40 10.74 9.04
CA ALA A 54 4.15 10.81 7.61
C ALA A 54 5.34 10.30 6.78
N ALA A 55 6.57 10.64 7.18
CA ALA A 55 7.78 10.16 6.53
C ALA A 55 7.95 8.63 6.67
N ILE A 56 7.63 8.08 7.84
CA ILE A 56 7.59 6.62 8.07
C ILE A 56 6.47 5.98 7.23
N GLY A 57 5.27 6.56 7.24
CA GLY A 57 4.13 6.06 6.47
C GLY A 57 4.41 6.00 4.96
N ALA A 58 5.00 7.06 4.39
CA ALA A 58 5.41 7.09 3.00
C ALA A 58 6.47 6.02 2.67
N ALA A 59 7.42 5.79 3.58
CA ALA A 59 8.41 4.71 3.43
C ALA A 59 7.73 3.32 3.47
N MET A 60 6.70 3.13 4.28
CA MET A 60 5.92 1.89 4.32
C MET A 60 5.13 1.65 3.03
N GLU A 61 4.59 2.69 2.39
CA GLU A 61 3.94 2.57 1.07
C GLU A 61 4.97 2.22 -0.02
N SER A 62 6.14 2.85 0.00
CA SER A 62 7.24 2.53 -0.92
C SER A 62 7.75 1.10 -0.73
N TRP A 63 7.83 0.64 0.52
CA TRP A 63 8.16 -0.73 0.85
C TRP A 63 7.09 -1.70 0.33
N ALA A 64 5.81 -1.40 0.55
CA ALA A 64 4.71 -2.20 0.03
C ALA A 64 4.79 -2.32 -1.50
N ALA A 65 5.13 -1.23 -2.19
CA ALA A 65 5.25 -1.23 -3.65
C ALA A 65 6.40 -2.11 -4.17
N SER A 66 7.55 -2.13 -3.47
CA SER A 66 8.80 -2.72 -3.96
C SER A 66 9.15 -4.09 -3.37
N GLN A 67 8.81 -4.33 -2.10
CA GLN A 67 9.20 -5.53 -1.35
C GLN A 67 8.05 -6.52 -1.14
N SER A 68 6.80 -6.04 -1.15
CA SER A 68 5.63 -6.91 -0.98
C SER A 68 5.09 -7.39 -2.33
N PRO A 69 5.10 -8.71 -2.61
CA PRO A 69 4.56 -9.25 -3.86
C PRO A 69 3.10 -8.84 -4.10
N LEU A 70 2.30 -8.79 -3.03
CA LEU A 70 0.89 -8.42 -3.08
C LEU A 70 0.61 -6.94 -2.80
N GLY A 71 1.64 -6.13 -2.55
CA GLY A 71 1.47 -4.71 -2.22
C GLY A 71 0.85 -4.49 -0.83
N GLN A 72 1.22 -5.32 0.14
CA GLN A 72 0.77 -5.24 1.53
C GLN A 72 1.69 -4.33 2.34
N LEU A 73 1.13 -3.65 3.34
CA LEU A 73 1.90 -2.91 4.35
C LEU A 73 2.68 -3.91 5.24
N PRO A 74 3.81 -3.48 5.83
CA PRO A 74 4.54 -4.32 6.78
C PRO A 74 3.65 -4.73 7.96
N VAL A 75 4.01 -5.81 8.65
CA VAL A 75 3.28 -6.27 9.83
C VAL A 75 3.72 -5.43 11.04
N PRO A 76 2.81 -4.94 11.90
CA PRO A 76 3.20 -4.32 13.16
C PRO A 76 4.08 -5.25 13.99
N TYR A 77 5.19 -4.71 14.48
CA TYR A 77 6.15 -5.48 15.27
C TYR A 77 5.75 -5.52 16.75
N THR A 78 5.80 -6.71 17.35
CA THR A 78 5.67 -6.91 18.79
C THR A 78 6.78 -7.84 19.26
N GLY A 79 7.64 -7.35 20.16
CA GLY A 79 8.86 -8.03 20.59
C GLY A 79 9.82 -7.07 21.29
N ALA A 80 10.77 -7.58 22.07
CA ALA A 80 11.79 -6.77 22.76
C ALA A 80 11.24 -5.54 23.52
N GLY A 81 10.07 -5.67 24.15
CA GLY A 81 9.39 -4.57 24.88
C GLY A 81 8.71 -3.52 24.00
N LEU A 82 8.56 -3.78 22.70
CA LEU A 82 7.73 -3.00 21.78
C LEU A 82 6.40 -3.72 21.54
N THR A 83 5.33 -2.96 21.46
CA THR A 83 3.99 -3.45 21.09
C THR A 83 3.46 -2.64 19.93
N ASN A 84 3.06 -3.30 18.83
CA ASN A 84 2.57 -2.64 17.62
C ASN A 84 3.50 -1.51 17.12
N ALA A 85 4.81 -1.72 17.15
CA ALA A 85 5.76 -0.77 16.58
C ALA A 85 5.73 -0.84 15.04
N PRO A 86 6.14 0.23 14.33
CA PRO A 86 6.21 0.23 12.87
C PRO A 86 7.16 -0.83 12.29
N LEU A 87 8.21 -1.21 13.03
CA LEU A 87 9.24 -2.16 12.63
C LEU A 87 10.02 -2.67 13.84
N ASP A 88 10.84 -3.71 13.64
CA ASP A 88 11.90 -4.12 14.56
C ASP A 88 13.21 -3.38 14.23
N PRO A 89 13.73 -2.50 15.12
CA PRO A 89 14.93 -1.74 14.84
C PRO A 89 16.21 -2.58 14.87
N ASN A 90 16.15 -3.81 15.39
CA ASN A 90 17.28 -4.72 15.53
C ASN A 90 17.20 -5.93 14.58
N SER A 91 16.20 -5.96 13.69
CA SER A 91 16.03 -7.08 12.77
C SER A 91 17.16 -7.14 11.73
N ALA A 92 17.66 -8.35 11.49
CA ALA A 92 18.60 -8.65 10.42
C ALA A 92 17.89 -9.19 9.15
N ALA A 93 16.56 -9.26 9.14
CA ALA A 93 15.80 -9.74 7.99
C ALA A 93 15.90 -8.72 6.84
N VAL A 94 16.13 -9.21 5.61
CA VAL A 94 16.29 -8.37 4.41
C VAL A 94 15.09 -7.44 4.20
N THR A 95 13.87 -7.93 4.48
CA THR A 95 12.64 -7.14 4.36
C THR A 95 12.59 -5.97 5.33
N ASP A 96 13.03 -6.17 6.57
CA ASP A 96 13.02 -5.12 7.60
C ASP A 96 14.17 -4.13 7.38
N LEU A 97 15.33 -4.62 6.94
CA LEU A 97 16.44 -3.76 6.52
C LEU A 97 16.07 -2.86 5.35
N ALA A 98 15.30 -3.37 4.38
CA ALA A 98 14.78 -2.56 3.28
C ALA A 98 13.80 -1.48 3.76
N LEU A 99 12.93 -1.79 4.73
CA LEU A 99 12.04 -0.80 5.33
C LEU A 99 12.82 0.27 6.09
N MET A 100 13.81 -0.14 6.91
CA MET A 100 14.69 0.77 7.62
C MET A 100 15.45 1.69 6.66
N ASP A 101 15.98 1.17 5.54
CA ASP A 101 16.65 1.99 4.53
C ASP A 101 15.71 3.02 3.90
N LEU A 102 14.48 2.64 3.55
CA LEU A 102 13.47 3.56 3.02
C LEU A 102 13.12 4.66 4.03
N ILE A 103 13.00 4.32 5.31
CA ILE A 103 12.73 5.30 6.38
C ILE A 103 13.92 6.27 6.54
N ARG A 104 15.17 5.79 6.46
CA ARG A 104 16.37 6.66 6.48
C ARG A 104 16.40 7.60 5.29
N ARG A 105 16.04 7.13 4.10
CA ARG A 105 15.93 7.96 2.89
C ARG A 105 14.86 9.05 3.04
N SER A 106 13.82 8.80 3.82
CA SER A 106 12.83 9.80 4.24
C SER A 106 13.32 10.76 5.35
N ARG A 107 14.62 10.73 5.71
CA ARG A 107 15.28 11.60 6.69
C ARG A 107 14.77 11.45 8.13
N VAL A 108 14.25 10.29 8.48
CA VAL A 108 13.91 9.97 9.87
C VAL A 108 15.15 9.41 10.56
N ASP A 109 15.46 9.93 11.74
CA ASP A 109 16.60 9.44 12.52
C ASP A 109 16.34 8.01 13.02
N PRO A 110 17.31 7.09 12.97
CA PRO A 110 17.15 5.71 13.47
C PRO A 110 16.66 5.61 14.91
N SER A 111 17.04 6.53 15.79
CA SER A 111 16.54 6.58 17.16
C SER A 111 15.04 6.81 17.21
N SER A 112 14.52 7.55 16.23
CA SER A 112 13.10 7.91 16.11
C SER A 112 12.31 6.96 15.23
N PHE A 113 12.68 5.69 15.06
CA PHE A 113 11.88 4.74 14.26
C PHE A 113 10.66 4.23 15.01
N VAL A 114 10.88 3.83 16.26
CA VAL A 114 9.87 3.16 17.11
C VAL A 114 9.42 4.01 18.29
N ASP A 115 10.13 5.11 18.55
CA ASP A 115 9.77 6.11 19.54
C ASP A 115 10.06 7.53 19.02
N ASP A 116 9.83 8.53 19.86
CA ASP A 116 10.02 9.94 19.54
C ASP A 116 11.44 10.47 19.79
N ALA A 117 12.39 9.60 20.18
CA ALA A 117 13.76 9.92 20.59
C ALA A 117 13.87 10.94 21.74
N SER A 118 12.78 11.22 22.46
CA SER A 118 12.82 12.03 23.68
C SER A 118 13.47 11.25 24.82
N ALA A 119 13.85 11.94 25.90
CA ALA A 119 14.35 11.27 27.11
C ALA A 119 13.33 10.27 27.70
N MET A 120 12.05 10.46 27.42
CA MET A 120 10.96 9.59 27.88
C MET A 120 10.72 8.40 26.93
N HIS A 121 11.24 8.44 25.70
CA HIS A 121 11.03 7.43 24.66
C HIS A 121 9.55 7.09 24.49
N ASN A 122 8.77 8.10 24.08
CA ASN A 122 7.35 7.95 23.86
C ASN A 122 7.10 7.03 22.67
N VAL A 123 6.28 5.99 22.86
CA VAL A 123 6.14 4.90 21.89
C VAL A 123 5.42 5.38 20.63
N ARG A 124 5.95 5.02 19.45
CA ARG A 124 5.24 5.13 18.19
C ARG A 124 4.49 3.84 17.90
N VAL A 125 3.19 3.98 17.65
CA VAL A 125 2.28 2.87 17.42
C VAL A 125 1.86 2.83 15.97
N TYR A 126 1.87 1.63 15.41
CA TYR A 126 1.39 1.29 14.10
C TYR A 126 0.27 0.26 14.22
N GLN A 127 -0.95 0.66 13.90
CA GLN A 127 -2.08 -0.26 13.79
C GLN A 127 -2.38 -0.53 12.33
N ARG A 128 -2.61 -1.81 11.98
CA ARG A 128 -2.89 -2.24 10.61
C ARG A 128 -4.23 -2.96 10.53
N LEU A 129 -5.12 -2.43 9.70
CA LEU A 129 -6.38 -3.06 9.31
C LEU A 129 -6.21 -3.78 7.97
N THR A 130 -6.59 -5.06 7.94
CA THR A 130 -6.51 -5.93 6.75
C THR A 130 -7.89 -6.36 6.29
N GLY A 131 -7.98 -6.97 5.10
CA GLY A 131 -9.23 -7.52 4.57
C GLY A 131 -10.22 -6.48 4.05
N LEU A 132 -9.79 -5.23 3.85
CA LEU A 132 -10.63 -4.23 3.19
C LEU A 132 -10.69 -4.53 1.69
N THR A 133 -11.87 -4.42 1.10
CA THR A 133 -12.10 -4.69 -0.31
C THR A 133 -12.77 -3.51 -1.00
N GLU A 134 -12.35 -3.21 -2.23
CA GLU A 134 -13.01 -2.26 -3.12
C GLU A 134 -13.26 -2.91 -4.48
N ALA A 135 -14.46 -2.74 -5.03
CA ALA A 135 -14.82 -3.19 -6.37
C ALA A 135 -14.58 -2.05 -7.37
N VAL A 136 -13.70 -2.28 -8.35
CA VAL A 136 -13.29 -1.28 -9.35
C VAL A 136 -13.42 -1.87 -10.75
N PRO A 137 -14.02 -1.19 -11.74
CA PRO A 137 -14.06 -1.68 -13.12
C PRO A 137 -12.66 -1.91 -13.68
N LEU A 138 -12.44 -3.04 -14.37
CA LEU A 138 -11.13 -3.40 -14.89
C LEU A 138 -10.55 -2.34 -15.84
N PHE A 139 -11.39 -1.67 -16.63
CA PHE A 139 -10.96 -0.60 -17.55
C PHE A 139 -11.33 0.80 -17.03
N ARG A 140 -11.13 1.06 -15.74
CA ARG A 140 -11.43 2.30 -15.00
C ARG A 140 -12.92 2.67 -14.96
N SER A 141 -13.52 2.96 -16.11
CA SER A 141 -14.93 3.37 -16.24
C SER A 141 -15.81 2.31 -16.90
N THR A 142 -15.24 1.25 -17.46
CA THR A 142 -15.97 0.19 -18.18
C THR A 142 -15.43 -1.20 -17.86
N GLY A 143 -16.17 -2.23 -18.29
CA GLY A 143 -15.79 -3.63 -18.17
C GLY A 143 -16.23 -4.29 -16.87
N PRO A 144 -15.86 -5.57 -16.68
CA PRO A 144 -16.22 -6.32 -15.49
C PRO A 144 -15.50 -5.76 -14.25
N SER A 145 -16.14 -5.86 -13.09
CA SER A 145 -15.60 -5.32 -11.83
C SER A 145 -14.57 -6.27 -11.22
N ALA A 146 -13.36 -5.76 -10.96
CA ALA A 146 -12.31 -6.44 -10.23
C ALA A 146 -12.37 -6.05 -8.75
N THR A 147 -12.15 -7.03 -7.87
CA THR A 147 -12.07 -6.83 -6.43
C THR A 147 -10.62 -6.60 -6.02
N LEU A 148 -10.35 -5.43 -5.44
CA LEU A 148 -9.08 -5.04 -4.87
C LEU A 148 -9.13 -5.18 -3.34
N THR A 149 -8.32 -6.08 -2.81
CA THR A 149 -8.03 -6.18 -1.37
C THR A 149 -6.92 -5.23 -1.03
N TYR A 150 -7.15 -4.34 -0.08
CA TYR A 150 -6.17 -3.35 0.38
C TYR A 150 -6.07 -3.35 1.90
N GLN A 151 -5.07 -2.61 2.40
CA GLN A 151 -4.81 -2.46 3.83
C GLN A 151 -4.78 -0.98 4.17
N LEU A 152 -5.25 -0.67 5.38
CA LEU A 152 -5.18 0.67 5.95
C LEU A 152 -4.34 0.59 7.22
N GLY A 153 -3.37 1.48 7.34
CA GLY A 153 -2.52 1.66 8.50
C GLY A 153 -2.79 2.99 9.15
N VAL A 154 -2.57 3.08 10.46
CA VAL A 154 -2.45 4.36 11.16
C VAL A 154 -1.20 4.37 12.04
N LEU A 155 -0.44 5.44 11.95
CA LEU A 155 0.75 5.74 12.74
C LEU A 155 0.46 6.91 13.66
N TYR A 156 0.80 6.78 14.93
CA TYR A 156 0.71 7.88 15.89
C TYR A 156 1.76 7.70 16.99
N THR A 157 2.04 8.78 17.71
CA THR A 157 2.97 8.78 18.84
C THR A 157 2.15 8.92 20.12
N THR A 158 2.43 8.06 21.10
CA THR A 158 1.78 8.12 22.41
C THR A 158 2.43 9.18 23.30
N ALA A 159 1.87 9.48 24.46
CA ALA A 159 2.57 10.27 25.49
C ALA A 159 3.24 9.41 26.56
N CYS A 160 3.34 8.10 26.35
CA CYS A 160 3.82 7.18 27.36
C CYS A 160 5.10 6.46 26.96
N THR A 161 5.92 6.20 27.97
CA THR A 161 7.26 5.65 27.80
C THR A 161 7.23 4.19 27.42
N ARG A 162 8.23 3.76 26.65
CA ARG A 162 8.43 2.35 26.30
C ARG A 162 8.49 1.42 27.51
N THR A 163 9.04 1.88 28.63
CA THR A 163 9.22 1.09 29.87
C THR A 163 7.99 1.08 30.78
N GLY A 164 6.97 1.89 30.49
CA GLY A 164 5.76 2.00 31.31
C GLY A 164 4.79 0.84 31.09
N SER A 165 4.64 -0.03 32.10
CA SER A 165 3.76 -1.22 32.04
C SER A 165 2.26 -0.93 32.01
N VAL A 166 1.84 0.31 32.33
CA VAL A 166 0.43 0.72 32.32
C VAL A 166 -0.02 1.13 30.92
N CYS A 167 0.92 1.51 30.04
CA CYS A 167 0.61 2.11 28.75
C CYS A 167 1.27 1.42 27.56
N ASN A 168 2.25 0.53 27.75
CA ASN A 168 2.87 -0.24 26.65
C ASN A 168 2.97 -1.74 27.04
N PRO A 169 1.89 -2.53 26.87
CA PRO A 169 0.57 -2.15 26.34
C PRO A 169 -0.40 -1.61 27.40
N ASN A 170 -1.38 -0.82 26.97
CA ASN A 170 -2.56 -0.52 27.76
C ASN A 170 -3.36 -1.81 27.98
N ALA A 171 -3.61 -2.18 29.25
CA ALA A 171 -4.26 -3.45 29.59
C ALA A 171 -5.70 -3.58 29.05
N ALA A 172 -6.41 -2.46 28.86
CA ALA A 172 -7.77 -2.48 28.33
C ALA A 172 -7.83 -2.59 26.80
N LEU A 173 -6.85 -1.99 26.10
CA LEU A 173 -6.85 -1.89 24.64
C LEU A 173 -5.91 -2.90 23.96
N GLY A 174 -4.95 -3.47 24.68
CA GLY A 174 -3.91 -4.36 24.15
C GLY A 174 -2.89 -3.67 23.24
N ILE A 175 -2.94 -2.33 23.15
CA ILE A 175 -2.08 -1.49 22.32
C ILE A 175 -1.51 -0.34 23.16
N PRO A 176 -0.41 0.32 22.74
CA PRO A 176 0.08 1.44 23.51
C PRO A 176 -0.77 2.70 23.38
N GLY A 177 -0.82 3.49 24.47
CA GLY A 177 -1.53 4.78 24.50
C GLY A 177 -2.96 4.72 25.02
N GLN A 178 -3.74 5.74 24.68
CA GLN A 178 -5.17 5.89 25.01
C GLN A 178 -6.08 5.82 23.77
N SER A 179 -5.50 5.96 22.57
CA SER A 179 -6.24 5.93 21.31
C SER A 179 -6.89 4.56 21.07
N PRO A 180 -8.13 4.52 20.55
CA PRO A 180 -8.86 3.27 20.35
C PRO A 180 -8.18 2.35 19.32
N VAL A 181 -8.53 1.07 19.36
CA VAL A 181 -8.10 0.11 18.33
C VAL A 181 -8.76 0.47 16.99
N LEU A 182 -7.98 0.50 15.91
CA LEU A 182 -8.46 0.69 14.55
C LEU A 182 -9.21 -0.57 14.10
N THR A 183 -10.48 -0.40 13.73
CA THR A 183 -11.39 -1.47 13.33
C THR A 183 -12.08 -1.14 12.01
N LEU A 184 -12.74 -2.13 11.42
CA LEU A 184 -13.53 -1.93 10.20
C LEU A 184 -14.67 -0.91 10.40
N ALA A 185 -15.22 -0.80 11.61
CA ALA A 185 -16.34 0.07 11.95
C ALA A 185 -15.94 1.53 12.17
N ASN A 186 -14.78 1.79 12.77
CA ASN A 186 -14.32 3.16 13.05
C ASN A 186 -13.30 3.70 12.04
N ARG A 187 -12.88 2.96 11.01
CA ARG A 187 -11.83 3.39 10.07
C ARG A 187 -12.01 4.77 9.40
N GLN A 188 -13.25 5.27 9.30
CA GLN A 188 -13.55 6.60 8.73
C GLN A 188 -13.61 7.71 9.77
N THR A 189 -13.79 7.36 11.04
CA THR A 189 -13.98 8.27 12.18
C THR A 189 -12.93 8.09 13.26
N TRP A 190 -11.94 7.23 13.03
CA TRP A 190 -10.85 6.99 13.97
C TRP A 190 -10.03 8.27 14.11
N ASP A 191 -9.62 8.57 15.32
CA ASP A 191 -8.70 9.64 15.60
C ASP A 191 -7.93 9.31 16.88
N VAL A 192 -6.82 10.02 17.08
CA VAL A 192 -6.07 9.93 18.33
C VAL A 192 -6.88 10.51 19.47
N THR A 193 -6.73 9.90 20.64
CA THR A 193 -7.29 10.43 21.89
C THR A 193 -6.16 10.99 22.72
N ASP A 194 -6.33 12.21 23.23
CA ASP A 194 -5.37 12.87 24.12
C ASP A 194 -4.96 11.89 25.25
N PRO A 195 -3.66 11.71 25.54
CA PRO A 195 -2.53 12.54 25.11
C PRO A 195 -1.77 12.06 23.85
N ASP A 196 -2.30 11.09 23.11
CA ASP A 196 -1.66 10.61 21.88
C ASP A 196 -1.78 11.66 20.76
N LEU A 197 -0.81 11.69 19.84
CA LEU A 197 -0.69 12.75 18.85
C LEU A 197 -0.04 12.31 17.53
N GLY A 198 -0.12 13.20 16.54
CA GLY A 198 0.56 13.04 15.26
C GLY A 198 0.03 11.91 14.38
N ALA A 199 -1.29 11.65 14.38
CA ALA A 199 -1.91 10.60 13.56
C ALA A 199 -1.65 10.79 12.06
N VAL A 200 -1.24 9.71 11.39
CA VAL A 200 -1.11 9.64 9.93
C VAL A 200 -1.65 8.31 9.41
N TYR A 201 -2.51 8.41 8.39
CA TYR A 201 -3.06 7.25 7.68
C TYR A 201 -2.17 6.84 6.51
N VAL A 202 -2.06 5.54 6.30
CA VAL A 202 -1.25 4.92 5.25
C VAL A 202 -2.12 3.90 4.54
N SER A 203 -2.25 3.95 3.21
CA SER A 203 -3.19 3.09 2.49
C SER A 203 -2.59 2.49 1.23
N THR A 204 -2.72 1.18 1.07
CA THR A 204 -2.25 0.51 -0.16
C THR A 204 -3.22 0.64 -1.30
N LEU A 205 -4.39 1.26 -1.11
CA LEU A 205 -5.42 1.30 -2.15
C LEU A 205 -4.95 1.99 -3.44
N GLY A 206 -4.17 3.07 -3.33
CA GLY A 206 -3.58 3.75 -4.49
C GLY A 206 -2.65 2.82 -5.29
N LEU A 207 -1.82 2.05 -4.58
CA LEU A 207 -0.95 1.04 -5.18
C LEU A 207 -1.76 -0.07 -5.88
N GLN A 208 -2.82 -0.57 -5.24
CA GLN A 208 -3.68 -1.61 -5.81
C GLN A 208 -4.39 -1.12 -7.09
N ARG A 209 -4.88 0.13 -7.11
CA ARG A 209 -5.48 0.73 -8.30
C ARG A 209 -4.46 0.92 -9.44
N SER A 210 -3.23 1.36 -9.13
CA SER A 210 -2.15 1.47 -10.12
C SER A 210 -1.79 0.13 -10.76
N ARG A 211 -1.71 -0.94 -9.96
CA ARG A 211 -1.48 -2.31 -10.47
C ARG A 211 -2.67 -2.84 -11.31
N LEU A 212 -3.90 -2.43 -10.99
CA LEU A 212 -5.07 -2.75 -11.81
C LEU A 212 -4.98 -2.08 -13.18
N ASP A 213 -4.61 -0.80 -13.22
CA ASP A 213 -4.41 -0.07 -14.47
C ASP A 213 -3.35 -0.74 -15.37
N MET A 214 -2.22 -1.17 -14.79
CA MET A 214 -1.20 -1.94 -15.51
C MET A 214 -1.75 -3.27 -16.06
N THR A 215 -2.58 -3.97 -15.29
CA THR A 215 -3.22 -5.21 -15.74
C THR A 215 -4.14 -4.95 -16.93
N ALA A 216 -4.95 -3.89 -16.85
CA ALA A 216 -5.88 -3.50 -17.90
C ALA A 216 -5.15 -3.12 -19.19
N GLU A 217 -4.04 -2.38 -19.09
CA GLU A 217 -3.20 -2.02 -20.23
C GLU A 217 -2.58 -3.26 -20.89
N ARG A 218 -2.00 -4.16 -20.08
CA ARG A 218 -1.42 -5.42 -20.57
C ARG A 218 -2.46 -6.29 -21.28
N MET A 219 -3.64 -6.48 -20.68
CA MET A 219 -4.72 -7.25 -21.31
C MET A 219 -5.21 -6.61 -22.61
N ARG A 220 -5.32 -5.28 -22.67
CA ARG A 220 -5.68 -4.57 -23.90
C ARG A 220 -4.62 -4.75 -24.98
N LYS A 221 -3.34 -4.69 -24.63
CA LYS A 221 -2.23 -4.92 -25.57
C LYS A 221 -2.27 -6.34 -26.14
N ILE A 222 -2.43 -7.36 -25.29
CA ILE A 222 -2.58 -8.76 -25.73
C ILE A 222 -3.78 -8.91 -26.67
N THR A 223 -4.93 -8.36 -26.29
CA THR A 223 -6.17 -8.40 -27.08
C THR A 223 -5.97 -7.78 -28.47
N ASN A 224 -5.37 -6.59 -28.53
CA ASN A 224 -5.10 -5.89 -29.79
C ASN A 224 -4.16 -6.67 -30.71
N GLU A 225 -3.07 -7.27 -30.17
CA GLU A 225 -2.17 -8.08 -30.98
C GLU A 225 -2.81 -9.41 -31.42
N LEU A 226 -3.69 -10.02 -30.60
CA LEU A 226 -4.44 -11.21 -30.98
C LEU A 226 -5.41 -10.93 -32.14
N VAL A 227 -6.17 -9.85 -32.06
CA VAL A 227 -7.08 -9.41 -33.14
C VAL A 227 -6.29 -9.05 -34.40
N ARG A 228 -5.12 -8.41 -34.26
CA ARG A 228 -4.23 -8.11 -35.39
C ARG A 228 -3.72 -9.40 -36.04
N TYR A 229 -3.23 -10.36 -35.25
CA TYR A 229 -2.76 -11.66 -35.72
C TYR A 229 -3.88 -12.40 -36.47
N PHE A 230 -5.08 -12.46 -35.88
CA PHE A 230 -6.25 -13.08 -36.51
C PHE A 230 -6.55 -12.48 -37.88
N ASN A 231 -6.58 -11.15 -37.97
CA ASN A 231 -6.86 -10.47 -39.24
C ASN A 231 -5.78 -10.69 -40.29
N LEU A 232 -4.50 -10.69 -39.90
CA LEU A 232 -3.39 -10.98 -40.83
C LEU A 232 -3.47 -12.40 -41.38
N MET A 233 -3.74 -13.38 -40.52
CA MET A 233 -3.89 -14.78 -40.91
C MET A 233 -5.14 -15.02 -41.75
N ARG A 234 -6.24 -14.31 -41.48
CA ARG A 234 -7.46 -14.37 -42.29
C ARG A 234 -7.24 -13.80 -43.70
N ILE A 235 -6.52 -12.68 -43.82
CA ILE A 235 -6.24 -12.03 -45.12
C ILE A 235 -5.31 -12.89 -45.99
N SER A 236 -4.38 -13.63 -45.38
CA SER A 236 -3.47 -14.52 -46.10
C SER A 236 -4.06 -15.89 -46.43
N ALA A 237 -5.24 -16.21 -45.88
CA ALA A 237 -5.91 -17.49 -46.11
C ALA A 237 -6.69 -17.53 -47.42
N ALA A 238 -7.04 -18.75 -47.86
CA ALA A 238 -7.91 -18.93 -49.00
C ALA A 238 -9.31 -18.32 -48.72
N PRO A 239 -10.02 -17.79 -49.74
CA PRO A 239 -11.34 -17.16 -49.54
C PRO A 239 -12.41 -18.07 -48.94
N THR A 240 -12.24 -19.39 -49.03
CA THR A 240 -13.16 -20.41 -48.49
C THR A 240 -12.72 -20.95 -47.12
N ALA A 241 -11.66 -20.41 -46.53
CA ALA A 241 -11.12 -20.88 -45.26
C ALA A 241 -11.99 -20.39 -44.09
N THR A 242 -12.53 -21.33 -43.32
CA THR A 242 -13.40 -21.09 -42.16
C THR A 242 -12.73 -21.48 -40.84
N ASN A 243 -11.41 -21.68 -40.84
CA ASN A 243 -10.66 -22.08 -39.66
C ASN A 243 -10.53 -20.93 -38.67
N ASN A 244 -10.42 -21.27 -37.38
CA ASN A 244 -10.08 -20.28 -36.38
C ASN A 244 -8.65 -19.75 -36.62
N PHE A 245 -8.49 -18.46 -36.91
CA PHE A 245 -7.20 -17.83 -37.20
C PHE A 245 -6.45 -17.33 -35.96
N TYR A 246 -7.03 -17.48 -34.77
CA TYR A 246 -6.33 -17.15 -33.54
C TYR A 246 -5.16 -18.14 -33.29
N PRO A 247 -4.07 -17.70 -32.65
CA PRO A 247 -2.89 -18.54 -32.44
C PRO A 247 -3.19 -19.72 -31.51
N ALA A 248 -2.97 -20.94 -31.99
CA ALA A 248 -3.00 -22.14 -31.16
C ALA A 248 -1.74 -22.24 -30.29
N ALA A 249 -1.84 -22.74 -29.06
CA ALA A 249 -0.66 -23.16 -28.30
C ALA A 249 -0.06 -24.44 -28.90
N THR A 250 1.27 -24.55 -28.93
CA THR A 250 1.94 -25.73 -29.51
C THR A 250 1.72 -27.01 -28.70
N ALA A 251 1.48 -26.91 -27.38
CA ALA A 251 0.95 -28.01 -26.58
C ALA A 251 -0.58 -28.12 -26.75
N VAL A 252 -1.01 -28.71 -27.86
CA VAL A 252 -2.42 -28.87 -28.20
C VAL A 252 -3.03 -29.97 -27.33
N ASN A 253 -3.93 -29.62 -26.41
CA ASN A 253 -4.88 -30.60 -25.90
C ASN A 253 -6.30 -30.08 -26.08
N LEU A 254 -6.90 -30.44 -27.21
CA LEU A 254 -8.32 -30.24 -27.49
C LEU A 254 -9.21 -31.13 -26.58
N ALA A 255 -8.63 -32.02 -25.76
CA ALA A 255 -9.37 -32.81 -24.79
C ALA A 255 -9.65 -31.97 -23.53
N GLY A 256 -10.93 -31.59 -23.36
CA GLY A 256 -11.43 -30.71 -22.30
C GLY A 256 -12.55 -29.76 -22.76
N GLY A 257 -12.85 -29.76 -24.06
CA GLY A 257 -13.67 -28.79 -24.77
C GLY A 257 -15.19 -28.81 -24.56
N ASN A 258 -15.70 -29.26 -23.42
CA ASN A 258 -17.10 -28.99 -23.10
C ASN A 258 -17.22 -27.56 -22.55
N PRO A 259 -17.78 -26.60 -23.31
CA PRO A 259 -17.92 -25.21 -22.87
C PRO A 259 -18.75 -25.08 -21.59
N ALA A 260 -19.70 -26.00 -21.34
CA ALA A 260 -20.52 -25.98 -20.12
C ALA A 260 -19.71 -26.21 -18.85
N SER A 261 -18.62 -26.98 -18.92
CA SER A 261 -17.74 -27.27 -17.78
C SER A 261 -16.43 -26.47 -17.79
N ASN A 262 -16.11 -25.81 -18.91
CA ASN A 262 -14.85 -25.09 -19.10
C ASN A 262 -15.07 -23.59 -19.34
N MET A 263 -16.15 -23.04 -18.78
CA MET A 263 -16.49 -21.61 -18.85
C MET A 263 -16.48 -21.07 -20.29
N GLY A 264 -17.15 -21.76 -21.20
CA GLY A 264 -17.24 -21.35 -22.61
C GLY A 264 -16.03 -21.72 -23.47
N CYS A 265 -14.90 -22.15 -22.89
CA CYS A 265 -13.73 -22.43 -23.72
C CYS A 265 -13.70 -23.85 -24.27
N ARG A 266 -13.69 -23.99 -25.60
CA ARG A 266 -13.65 -25.29 -26.30
C ARG A 266 -12.23 -25.81 -26.50
N ASP A 267 -11.25 -24.92 -26.62
CA ASP A 267 -9.83 -25.29 -26.83
C ASP A 267 -9.05 -25.47 -25.51
N GLY A 268 -9.70 -25.27 -24.36
CA GLY A 268 -8.99 -25.22 -23.08
C GLY A 268 -8.40 -23.85 -22.77
N TRP A 269 -8.21 -23.58 -21.47
CA TRP A 269 -7.61 -22.32 -21.02
C TRP A 269 -6.11 -22.48 -20.87
N TYR A 270 -5.35 -21.78 -21.71
CA TYR A 270 -3.90 -21.80 -21.71
C TYR A 270 -3.34 -20.70 -20.83
N SER A 271 -2.54 -21.08 -19.83
CA SER A 271 -1.78 -20.13 -19.02
C SER A 271 -0.69 -19.46 -19.86
N LEU A 272 -0.81 -18.15 -20.05
CA LEU A 272 0.11 -17.38 -20.89
C LEU A 272 1.51 -17.27 -20.27
N ASP A 273 1.65 -17.53 -18.97
CA ASP A 273 2.91 -17.62 -18.25
C ASP A 273 3.54 -19.03 -18.29
N ALA A 274 2.87 -20.05 -18.83
CA ALA A 274 3.38 -21.42 -18.84
C ALA A 274 4.46 -21.64 -19.93
N ALA A 275 5.55 -22.31 -19.58
CA ALA A 275 6.70 -22.52 -20.48
C ALA A 275 6.36 -23.29 -21.78
N ASN A 276 5.29 -24.08 -21.78
CA ASN A 276 4.81 -24.85 -22.92
C ASN A 276 3.70 -24.14 -23.74
N VAL A 277 3.39 -22.88 -23.42
CA VAL A 277 2.39 -22.06 -24.13
C VAL A 277 3.11 -20.94 -24.87
N ASP A 278 3.12 -21.01 -26.20
CA ASP A 278 3.86 -20.10 -27.09
C ASP A 278 2.96 -19.04 -27.76
N VAL A 279 1.80 -18.78 -27.18
CA VAL A 279 0.85 -17.78 -27.72
C VAL A 279 1.46 -16.38 -27.69
N LEU A 280 2.07 -15.96 -26.58
CA LEU A 280 2.66 -14.63 -26.47
C LEU A 280 3.90 -14.45 -27.37
N SER A 281 4.71 -15.50 -27.56
CA SER A 281 5.87 -15.42 -28.45
C SER A 281 5.47 -15.27 -29.92
N LYS A 282 4.37 -15.91 -30.35
CA LYS A 282 3.77 -15.70 -31.69
C LYS A 282 3.30 -14.26 -31.91
N LEU A 283 2.99 -13.54 -30.84
CA LEU A 283 2.61 -12.12 -30.87
C LEU A 283 3.80 -11.17 -30.63
N ALA A 284 5.01 -11.70 -30.48
CA ALA A 284 6.20 -10.95 -30.07
C ALA A 284 6.04 -10.18 -28.75
N LEU A 285 5.26 -10.71 -27.81
CA LEU A 285 5.06 -10.16 -26.47
C LEU A 285 5.89 -10.93 -25.41
N PRO A 286 6.62 -10.26 -24.52
CA PRO A 286 7.37 -10.91 -23.44
C PRO A 286 6.47 -11.66 -22.46
N GLN A 287 6.71 -12.97 -22.29
CA GLN A 287 5.92 -13.84 -21.42
C GLN A 287 5.95 -13.42 -19.93
N ALA A 288 7.11 -13.02 -19.42
CA ALA A 288 7.26 -12.61 -18.02
C ALA A 288 6.46 -11.35 -17.67
N GLU A 289 6.19 -10.48 -18.66
CA GLU A 289 5.46 -9.23 -18.44
C GLU A 289 3.96 -9.39 -18.71
N TYR A 290 3.60 -10.06 -19.80
CA TYR A 290 2.21 -10.14 -20.29
C TYR A 290 1.49 -11.43 -19.89
N GLY A 291 2.20 -12.45 -19.39
CA GLY A 291 1.60 -13.70 -18.93
C GLY A 291 0.98 -13.64 -17.53
N VAL A 292 1.34 -12.61 -16.74
CA VAL A 292 0.91 -12.45 -15.35
C VAL A 292 0.46 -11.02 -15.06
N THR A 293 -0.46 -10.90 -14.10
CA THR A 293 -0.80 -9.62 -13.46
C THR A 293 0.38 -9.14 -12.59
N PRO A 294 0.42 -7.84 -12.22
CA PRO A 294 1.46 -7.32 -11.30
C PRO A 294 1.47 -7.96 -9.90
N TRP A 295 0.42 -8.70 -9.54
CA TRP A 295 0.34 -9.48 -8.29
C TRP A 295 0.83 -10.93 -8.45
N GLY A 296 1.24 -11.34 -9.65
CA GLY A 296 1.65 -12.71 -9.97
C GLY A 296 0.50 -13.65 -10.37
N GLY A 297 -0.75 -13.17 -10.37
CA GLY A 297 -1.90 -13.94 -10.84
C GLY A 297 -1.81 -14.21 -12.34
N ARG A 298 -2.10 -15.44 -12.75
CA ARG A 298 -1.97 -15.88 -14.16
C ARG A 298 -3.04 -15.26 -15.05
N ILE A 299 -2.63 -14.88 -16.26
CA ILE A 299 -3.55 -14.55 -17.35
C ILE A 299 -3.71 -15.80 -18.22
N GLN A 300 -4.94 -16.21 -18.45
CA GLN A 300 -5.25 -17.37 -19.27
C GLN A 300 -5.95 -16.96 -20.57
N TYR A 301 -5.69 -17.72 -21.62
CA TYR A 301 -6.17 -17.48 -22.97
C TYR A 301 -6.97 -18.66 -23.48
N CYS A 302 -8.07 -18.36 -24.16
CA CYS A 302 -8.89 -19.30 -24.89
C CYS A 302 -8.95 -18.87 -26.35
N ARG A 303 -8.64 -19.79 -27.27
CA ARG A 303 -8.69 -19.55 -28.71
C ARG A 303 -10.10 -19.67 -29.29
N ASP A 304 -10.90 -20.58 -28.75
CA ASP A 304 -12.23 -20.94 -29.21
C ASP A 304 -13.24 -20.78 -28.07
N TYR A 305 -13.67 -19.55 -27.84
CA TYR A 305 -14.55 -19.16 -26.76
C TYR A 305 -16.01 -19.05 -27.22
N ASP A 306 -16.85 -19.92 -26.71
CA ASP A 306 -18.30 -19.96 -26.95
C ASP A 306 -19.03 -20.02 -25.59
N PRO A 307 -19.35 -18.86 -24.99
CA PRO A 307 -19.93 -18.79 -23.65
C PRO A 307 -21.33 -19.41 -23.57
N LEU A 308 -22.04 -19.48 -24.68
CA LEU A 308 -23.39 -20.04 -24.74
C LEU A 308 -23.38 -21.53 -25.07
N GLY A 309 -22.24 -22.05 -25.54
CA GLY A 309 -22.09 -23.45 -25.94
C GLY A 309 -22.96 -23.84 -27.14
N THR A 310 -23.46 -22.85 -27.89
CA THR A 310 -24.45 -23.06 -28.96
C THR A 310 -23.82 -23.51 -30.27
N ASN A 311 -22.52 -23.26 -30.48
CA ASN A 311 -21.83 -23.56 -31.73
C ASN A 311 -21.08 -24.90 -31.67
N GLY A 312 -20.59 -25.41 -32.80
CA GLY A 312 -19.67 -26.55 -32.80
C GLY A 312 -18.27 -26.18 -32.32
N ALA A 313 -17.40 -27.16 -32.08
CA ALA A 313 -15.96 -26.88 -31.92
C ALA A 313 -15.39 -26.30 -33.22
N ASN A 314 -14.58 -25.24 -33.11
CA ASN A 314 -14.00 -24.53 -34.25
C ASN A 314 -15.07 -24.13 -35.30
N ALA A 315 -16.24 -23.69 -34.84
CA ALA A 315 -17.32 -23.21 -35.69
C ALA A 315 -17.41 -21.69 -35.64
N GLU A 316 -17.70 -21.08 -36.80
CA GLU A 316 -17.90 -19.63 -36.88
C GLU A 316 -19.18 -19.19 -36.16
N PRO A 317 -19.22 -17.97 -35.59
CA PRO A 317 -18.12 -17.00 -35.47
C PRO A 317 -17.06 -17.41 -34.43
N HIS A 318 -15.78 -17.22 -34.77
CA HIS A 318 -14.64 -17.52 -33.89
C HIS A 318 -14.39 -16.36 -32.93
N TYR A 319 -14.43 -16.63 -31.62
CA TYR A 319 -14.06 -15.65 -30.59
C TYR A 319 -12.87 -16.15 -29.76
N GLY A 320 -11.99 -15.22 -29.43
CA GLY A 320 -10.95 -15.43 -28.42
C GLY A 320 -11.40 -14.87 -27.09
N ALA A 321 -10.82 -15.38 -26.01
CA ALA A 321 -11.02 -14.79 -24.69
C ALA A 321 -9.75 -14.80 -23.85
N LEU A 322 -9.64 -13.81 -22.96
CA LEU A 322 -8.70 -13.77 -21.86
C LEU A 322 -9.47 -13.89 -20.55
N ARG A 323 -8.90 -14.57 -19.55
CA ARG A 323 -9.44 -14.58 -18.19
C ARG A 323 -8.39 -14.37 -17.12
N ILE A 324 -8.83 -13.77 -16.01
CA ILE A 324 -8.09 -13.56 -14.77
C ILE A 324 -9.01 -13.85 -13.57
N ASN A 325 -8.44 -14.07 -12.39
CA ASN A 325 -9.23 -14.12 -11.15
C ASN A 325 -9.84 -12.74 -10.85
N GLY A 326 -11.11 -12.68 -10.45
CA GLY A 326 -11.80 -11.43 -10.13
C GLY A 326 -11.31 -10.77 -8.85
N SER A 327 -10.73 -11.52 -7.92
CA SER A 327 -9.98 -11.00 -6.77
C SER A 327 -8.51 -10.81 -7.16
N VAL A 328 -8.25 -9.92 -8.13
CA VAL A 328 -6.95 -9.74 -8.80
C VAL A 328 -5.80 -9.46 -7.82
N SER A 329 -6.06 -8.73 -6.74
CA SER A 329 -5.04 -8.35 -5.75
C SER A 329 -4.52 -9.52 -4.90
N LEU A 330 -5.18 -10.68 -4.95
CA LEU A 330 -4.73 -11.89 -4.25
C LEU A 330 -3.62 -12.61 -5.01
N GLY A 331 -3.31 -12.20 -6.26
CA GLY A 331 -2.28 -12.85 -7.07
C GLY A 331 -2.59 -14.30 -7.43
N GLN A 332 -3.86 -14.71 -7.33
CA GLN A 332 -4.31 -16.08 -7.58
C GLN A 332 -4.52 -16.32 -9.08
N ALA A 333 -4.41 -17.57 -9.50
CA ALA A 333 -4.83 -17.98 -10.84
C ALA A 333 -6.37 -17.96 -10.97
N PRO A 334 -6.92 -17.94 -12.20
CA PRO A 334 -8.34 -18.15 -12.43
C PRO A 334 -8.83 -19.44 -11.76
N THR A 335 -10.01 -19.38 -11.18
CA THR A 335 -10.61 -20.46 -10.37
C THR A 335 -11.29 -21.53 -11.21
N GLY A 336 -11.62 -21.22 -12.47
CA GLY A 336 -12.48 -22.08 -13.27
C GLY A 336 -13.98 -21.89 -12.98
N VAL A 337 -14.34 -20.83 -12.25
CA VAL A 337 -15.74 -20.49 -11.92
C VAL A 337 -16.08 -19.10 -12.50
N LEU A 338 -17.09 -19.03 -13.36
CA LEU A 338 -17.49 -17.79 -14.06
C LEU A 338 -17.87 -16.64 -13.13
N ALA A 339 -18.44 -16.94 -11.96
CA ALA A 339 -18.77 -15.91 -10.96
C ALA A 339 -17.53 -15.30 -10.27
N SER A 340 -16.39 -15.98 -10.32
CA SER A 340 -15.17 -15.59 -9.60
C SER A 340 -14.05 -15.13 -10.53
N ASP A 341 -14.14 -15.39 -11.83
CA ASP A 341 -13.15 -14.99 -12.83
C ASP A 341 -13.72 -13.89 -13.74
N LEU A 342 -12.85 -12.97 -14.17
CA LEU A 342 -13.19 -11.95 -15.15
C LEU A 342 -12.79 -12.47 -16.53
N VAL A 343 -13.73 -12.47 -17.46
CA VAL A 343 -13.50 -12.91 -18.84
C VAL A 343 -13.69 -11.74 -19.79
N ILE A 344 -12.77 -11.58 -20.74
CA ILE A 344 -12.79 -10.55 -21.78
C ILE A 344 -12.75 -11.25 -23.14
N THR A 345 -13.75 -11.00 -23.96
CA THR A 345 -13.91 -11.59 -25.29
C THR A 345 -13.48 -10.62 -26.39
N PHE A 346 -12.97 -11.15 -27.50
CA PHE A 346 -12.56 -10.39 -28.69
C PHE A 346 -12.68 -11.21 -29.96
#